data_AF-A0A3M1JS47-F1
#
_entry.id   AF-A0A3M1JS47-F1
#
_cell.length_a   1.000
_cell.length_b   1.000
_cell.length_c   1.000
_cell.angle_alpha   90.00
_cell.angle_beta   90.00
_cell.angle_gamma   90.00
#
_symmetry.space_group_name_H-M   'P 1'
#
loop_
_entity.id
_entity.type
_entity.pdbx_description
1 polymer ?
#
loop_
_entity_poly.entity_id
_entity_poly.type
_entity_poly.pdbx_seq_one_letter_code
_entity_poly.pdbx_strand_id
1 'polypeptide(L)' 'MVVAERKPIEEILAMVADFKKIMVVGCKGCVTVCCAGGAKEVGILSSALRIARKKEKNELE' A
#
# COMPACT_ATOMS: atom_id res chain seq x y z
N MET A 1 3.19 23.82 -4.35
CA MET A 1 3.96 22.56 -4.31
C MET A 1 3.31 21.67 -3.26
N VAL A 2 2.91 20.45 -3.61
CA VAL A 2 2.27 19.50 -2.67
C VAL A 2 3.34 18.55 -2.14
N VAL A 3 3.38 18.33 -0.83
CA VAL A 3 4.22 17.32 -0.19
C VAL A 3 3.32 16.20 0.28
N ALA A 4 3.66 14.96 -0.04
CA ALA A 4 2.91 13.79 0.36
C ALA A 4 3.81 12.86 1.18
N GLU A 5 3.24 12.29 2.23
CA GLU A 5 3.90 11.30 3.08
C GLU A 5 3.08 10.00 3.10
N ARG A 6 3.78 8.88 3.23
CA ARG A 6 3.14 7.57 3.27
C ARG A 6 2.57 7.32 4.65
N LYS A 7 1.29 6.94 4.72
CA LYS A 7 0.68 6.44 5.96
C LYS A 7 1.46 5.24 6.53
N PRO A 8 1.47 5.06 7.86
CA PRO A 8 2.00 3.85 8.49
C PRO A 8 1.35 2.59 7.91
N ILE A 9 2.14 1.52 7.77
CA ILE A 9 1.66 0.26 7.19
C ILE A 9 0.53 -0.36 8.04
N GLU A 10 0.59 -0.19 9.36
CA GLU A 10 -0.41 -0.68 10.32
C GLU A 10 -1.78 -0.03 10.09
N GLU A 11 -1.79 1.28 9.82
CA GLU A 11 -3.02 2.01 9.53
C GLU A 11 -3.65 1.49 8.22
N ILE A 12 -2.83 1.30 7.19
CA ILE A 12 -3.31 0.76 5.90
C ILE A 12 -3.85 -0.67 6.07
N LEU A 13 -3.18 -1.50 6.89
CA LEU A 13 -3.62 -2.87 7.18
C LEU A 13 -4.96 -2.91 7.89
N ALA A 14 -5.18 -1.99 8.84
CA ALA A 14 -6.47 -1.82 9.52
C ALA A 14 -7.56 -1.36 8.55
N MET A 15 -7.25 -0.40 7.66
CA MET A 15 -8.21 0.09 6.66
C MET A 15 -8.67 -1.00 5.68
N VAL A 16 -7.80 -1.97 5.37
CA VAL A 16 -8.13 -3.05 4.45
C VAL A 16 -8.51 -4.35 5.17
N ALA A 17 -8.63 -4.36 6.51
CA ALA A 17 -8.81 -5.55 7.36
C ALA A 17 -9.92 -6.49 6.85
N ASP A 18 -11.08 -5.91 6.54
CA ASP A 18 -12.30 -6.61 6.18
C ASP A 18 -12.34 -7.11 4.72
N PHE A 19 -11.32 -6.78 3.92
CA PHE A 19 -11.27 -7.13 2.50
C PHE A 19 -10.27 -8.26 2.23
N LYS A 20 -10.70 -9.28 1.49
CA LYS A 20 -9.83 -10.37 1.00
C LYS A 20 -9.24 -10.12 -0.38
N LYS A 21 -9.91 -9.32 -1.21
CA LYS A 21 -9.48 -8.96 -2.57
C LYS A 21 -9.27 -7.46 -2.64
N ILE A 22 -8.03 -7.05 -2.85
CA ILE A 22 -7.65 -5.64 -2.92
C ILE A 22 -6.78 -5.37 -4.14
N MET A 23 -7.05 -4.23 -4.80
CA MET A 23 -6.24 -3.75 -5.92
C MET A 23 -5.47 -2.50 -5.47
N VAL A 24 -4.15 -2.58 -5.50
CA VAL A 24 -3.29 -1.43 -5.19
C VAL A 24 -2.98 -0.71 -6.49
N VAL A 25 -3.42 0.55 -6.60
CA VAL A 25 -3.25 1.37 -7.81
C VAL A 25 -2.41 2.60 -7.48
N GLY A 26 -1.53 2.99 -8.39
CA GLY A 26 -0.71 4.18 -8.26
C GLY A 26 -0.80 5.05 -9.49
N CYS A 27 -0.86 6.37 -9.29
CA CYS A 27 -0.70 7.32 -10.38
C CYS A 27 0.80 7.63 -10.58
N LYS A 28 1.25 7.77 -11.84
CA LYS A 28 2.61 8.25 -12.17
C LYS A 28 2.70 9.79 -12.10
N GLY A 29 2.02 10.39 -11.13
CA GLY A 29 1.78 11.82 -11.04
C GLY A 29 2.59 12.51 -9.95
N CYS A 30 1.98 13.54 -9.38
CA CYS A 30 2.59 14.52 -8.50
C CYS A 30 3.27 13.96 -7.24
N VAL A 31 2.88 12.78 -6.75
CA VAL A 31 3.43 12.19 -5.51
C VAL A 31 4.62 11.27 -5.72
N THR A 32 4.99 11.00 -6.99
CA THR A 32 6.18 10.21 -7.33
C THR A 32 7.47 10.90 -6.87
N VAL A 33 7.51 12.23 -6.95
CA VAL A 33 8.67 13.03 -6.53
C VAL A 33 8.91 12.99 -5.02
N CYS A 34 7.88 12.68 -4.23
CA CYS A 34 7.96 12.54 -2.78
C CYS A 34 8.23 11.09 -2.33
N CYS A 35 8.43 10.14 -3.25
CA CYS A 35 8.53 8.71 -2.95
C CYS A 35 7.34 8.16 -2.13
N ALA A 36 6.19 8.83 -2.20
CA ALA A 36 4.98 8.47 -1.45
C ALA A 36 3.95 7.73 -2.32
N GLY A 37 4.08 7.82 -3.64
CA GLY A 37 3.28 7.06 -4.61
C GLY A 37 4.06 6.87 -5.91
N GLY A 38 3.48 6.13 -6.85
CA GLY A 38 4.15 5.73 -8.09
C GLY A 38 4.22 4.22 -8.25
N ALA A 39 4.72 3.77 -9.40
CA ALA A 39 4.73 2.34 -9.74
C ALA A 39 5.61 1.51 -8.77
N LYS A 40 6.75 2.06 -8.35
CA LYS A 40 7.68 1.40 -7.43
C LYS A 40 7.07 1.30 -6.03
N GLU A 41 6.51 2.40 -5.53
CA GLU A 41 5.93 2.51 -4.20
C GLU A 41 4.71 1.59 -4.05
N VAL A 42 3.88 1.49 -5.10
CA VAL A 42 2.77 0.54 -5.17
C VAL A 42 3.24 -0.91 -5.17
N GLY A 43 4.30 -1.25 -5.90
CA GLY A 43 4.88 -2.59 -5.88
C GLY A 43 5.40 -2.99 -4.49
N ILE A 44 6.06 -2.05 -3.80
CA ILE A 44 6.54 -2.24 -2.44
C ILE A 44 5.35 -2.40 -1.47
N LEU A 45 4.33 -1.54 -1.57
CA LEU A 45 3.14 -1.62 -0.72
C LEU A 45 2.39 -2.95 -0.91
N SER A 46 2.20 -3.38 -2.15
CA SER A 46 1.56 -4.67 -2.48
C SER A 46 2.32 -5.85 -1.86
N SER A 47 3.66 -5.84 -1.96
CA SER A 47 4.51 -6.87 -1.38
C SER A 47 4.43 -6.88 0.15
N ALA A 48 4.48 -5.69 0.77
CA ALA A 48 4.37 -5.54 2.22
C ALA A 48 3.01 -6.04 2.75
N LEU A 49 1.91 -5.68 2.08
CA LEU A 49 0.57 -6.13 2.44
C LEU A 49 0.44 -7.66 2.35
N ARG A 50 0.97 -8.28 1.29
CA ARG A 50 0.97 -9.75 1.15
C ARG A 50 1.75 -10.44 2.27
N ILE A 51 2.94 -9.94 2.62
CA ILE A 51 3.78 -10.51 3.70
C ILE A 51 3.07 -10.36 5.05
N ALA A 52 2.54 -9.18 5.36
CA ALA A 52 1.84 -8.92 6.61
C ALA A 52 0.61 -9.82 6.77
N ARG A 53 -0.22 -9.93 5.73
CA ARG A 53 -1.43 -10.75 5.73
C ARG A 53 -1.16 -12.25 5.84
N LYS A 54 -0.07 -12.72 5.23
CA LYS A 54 0.39 -14.10 5.39
C LYS A 54 0.81 -14.39 6.85
N LYS A 55 1.45 -13.43 7.53
CA LYS A 55 1.81 -13.55 8.95
C LYS A 55 0.58 -13.64 9.85
N GLU A 56 -0.51 -12.95 9.50
CA GLU A 56 -1.79 -12.97 10.22
C GLU A 56 -2.71 -14.15 9.86
N LYS A 57 -2.26 -15.09 9.01
CA LYS A 57 -3.07 -16.19 8.47
C LYS A 57 -4.37 -15.73 7.77
N ASN A 58 -4.38 -14.51 7.25
CA ASN A 58 -5.50 -13.91 6.54
C ASN A 58 -5.06 -13.49 5.14
N GLU A 59 -4.73 -14.47 4.29
CA GLU A 59 -4.13 -14.24 2.98
C GLU A 59 -5.04 -13.46 2.03
N LEU A 60 -4.41 -12.56 1.25
CA LEU A 60 -5.08 -11.80 0.19
C LEU A 60 -5.19 -12.67 -1.06
N GLU A 61 -6.40 -12.76 -1.64
CA GLU A 61 -6.66 -13.40 -2.94
C GLU A 61 -6.21 -12.51 -4.11
#